data_AF-A0A7Y2DC55-F1
#
_entry.id   AF-A0A7Y2DC55-F1
#
_cell.length_a   1.000
_cell.length_b   1.000
_cell.length_c   1.000
_cell.angle_alpha   90.00
_cell.angle_beta   90.00
_cell.angle_gamma   90.00
#
_symmetry.space_group_name_H-M   'P 1'
#
loop_
_entity.id
_entity.type
_entity.pdbx_description
1 polymer ?
#
loop_
_entity_poly.entity_id
_entity_poly.type
_entity_poly.pdbx_seq_one_letter_code
_entity_poly.pdbx_strand_id
1 'polypeptide(L)'
;MFASLGRWCFRNRRSVLLLWALLLVFLFVLARNWPGETSGNPESPSSESNSGFEVLEQYFGGVGSGLSGTVVFEAEQGVADTEVEAAIGDYLAEVAEIDGVAAVVSPYSSQGAAQVAQQGPLAGLLAYATVDLDPDVRENQASEIGAELAESVPELDGLNVEIGGASLAEFEPPESELIGLAFAVVVLILAFGSVLAMGLPIGTAIAG
;
A
#
# COMPACT_ATOMS: atom_id res chain seq x y z
N MET A 1 -38.30 -6.86 -28.33
CA MET A 1 -38.08 -6.58 -26.90
C MET A 1 -37.19 -5.34 -26.67
N PHE A 2 -35.99 -5.24 -27.24
CA PHE A 2 -35.13 -4.05 -27.04
C PHE A 2 -35.73 -2.73 -27.55
N ALA A 3 -36.44 -2.76 -28.69
CA ALA A 3 -37.08 -1.57 -29.26
C ALA A 3 -38.29 -1.04 -28.47
N SER A 4 -38.94 -1.88 -27.66
CA SER A 4 -40.02 -1.45 -26.75
C SER A 4 -39.45 -0.91 -25.44
N LEU A 5 -38.38 -1.54 -24.93
CA LEU A 5 -37.67 -1.09 -23.74
C LEU A 5 -37.01 0.28 -23.95
N GLY A 6 -36.32 0.49 -25.07
CA GLY A 6 -35.70 1.78 -25.40
C GLY A 6 -36.72 2.92 -25.55
N ARG A 7 -37.89 2.65 -26.16
CA ARG A 7 -38.97 3.64 -26.26
C ARG A 7 -39.57 4.00 -24.89
N TRP A 8 -39.67 3.04 -23.99
CA TRP A 8 -40.14 3.28 -22.63
C TRP A 8 -39.13 4.10 -21.81
N CYS A 9 -37.83 3.79 -21.93
CA CYS A 9 -36.77 4.56 -21.28
C CYS A 9 -36.74 6.02 -21.76
N PHE A 10 -36.89 6.25 -23.07
CA PHE A 10 -36.91 7.62 -23.61
C PHE A 10 -38.13 8.42 -23.15
N ARG A 11 -39.31 7.77 -23.07
CA ARG A 11 -40.54 8.41 -22.60
C ARG A 11 -40.44 8.79 -21.11
N ASN A 12 -39.80 7.96 -20.30
CA ASN A 12 -39.67 8.13 -18.85
C ASN A 12 -38.26 8.59 -18.43
N ARG A 13 -37.54 9.30 -19.30
CA ARG A 13 -36.11 9.63 -19.12
C ARG A 13 -35.75 10.21 -17.75
N ARG A 14 -36.61 11.05 -17.16
CA ARG A 14 -36.35 11.65 -15.84
C ARG A 14 -36.43 10.62 -14.72
N SER A 15 -37.44 9.76 -14.74
CA SER A 15 -37.60 8.69 -13.74
C SER A 15 -36.48 7.65 -13.88
N VAL A 16 -36.06 7.33 -15.10
CA VAL A 16 -34.94 6.41 -15.35
C VAL A 16 -33.61 6.99 -14.86
N LEU A 17 -33.34 8.27 -15.13
CA LEU A 17 -32.13 8.95 -14.62
C LEU A 17 -32.13 9.04 -13.10
N LEU A 18 -33.25 9.38 -12.47
CA LEU A 18 -33.37 9.42 -11.01
C LEU A 18 -33.18 8.04 -10.38
N LEU A 19 -33.76 6.99 -10.97
CA LEU A 19 -33.58 5.62 -10.51
C LEU A 19 -32.11 5.20 -10.55
N TRP A 20 -31.42 5.47 -11.66
CA TRP A 20 -29.99 5.18 -11.80
C TRP A 20 -29.13 5.99 -10.82
N ALA A 21 -29.40 7.28 -10.67
CA ALA A 21 -28.69 8.11 -9.70
C ALA A 21 -28.87 7.59 -8.26
N LEU A 22 -30.10 7.24 -7.88
CA LEU A 22 -30.38 6.65 -6.56
C LEU A 22 -29.71 5.29 -6.39
N LEU A 23 -29.70 4.45 -7.43
CA LEU A 23 -29.04 3.15 -7.40
C LEU A 23 -27.53 3.28 -7.25
N LEU A 24 -26.90 4.21 -7.97
CA LEU A 24 -25.46 4.51 -7.84
C LEU A 24 -25.13 5.03 -6.45
N VAL A 25 -25.88 6.01 -5.93
CA VAL A 25 -25.67 6.52 -4.56
C VAL A 25 -25.87 5.42 -3.53
N PHE A 26 -26.89 4.57 -3.70
CA PHE A 26 -27.13 3.43 -2.82
C PHE A 26 -25.97 2.44 -2.85
N LEU A 27 -25.51 2.04 -4.04
CA LEU A 27 -24.36 1.14 -4.21
C LEU A 27 -23.07 1.76 -3.64
N PHE A 28 -22.85 3.06 -3.84
CA PHE A 28 -21.70 3.78 -3.30
C PHE A 28 -21.70 3.77 -1.76
N VAL A 29 -22.86 4.06 -1.14
CA VAL A 29 -23.01 3.97 0.31
C VAL A 29 -22.81 2.53 0.80
N LEU A 30 -23.35 1.54 0.08
CA LEU A 30 -23.19 0.13 0.41
C LEU A 30 -21.72 -0.29 0.35
N ALA A 31 -21.02 0.07 -0.73
CA ALA A 31 -19.59 -0.21 -0.93
C ALA A 31 -18.73 0.46 0.14
N ARG A 32 -19.01 1.72 0.50
CA ARG A 32 -18.26 2.44 1.53
C ARG A 32 -18.46 1.90 2.95
N ASN A 33 -19.56 1.17 3.19
CA ASN A 33 -19.84 0.49 4.46
C ASN A 33 -19.61 -1.02 4.35
N TRP A 34 -19.11 -1.52 3.22
CA TRP A 34 -18.87 -2.93 3.01
C TRP A 34 -17.58 -3.32 3.75
N PRO A 35 -17.63 -4.18 4.78
CA PRO A 35 -16.44 -4.58 5.53
C PRO A 35 -15.57 -5.60 4.78
N GLY A 36 -16.06 -6.13 3.66
CA GLY A 36 -15.37 -7.18 2.93
C GLY A 36 -14.19 -6.64 2.13
N GLU A 37 -13.05 -7.27 2.35
CA GLU A 37 -11.81 -7.02 1.63
C GLU A 37 -12.05 -7.13 0.13
N THR A 38 -11.75 -6.05 -0.59
CA THR A 38 -11.67 -6.11 -2.05
C THR A 38 -10.34 -6.81 -2.34
N SER A 39 -10.35 -8.14 -2.43
CA SER A 39 -9.17 -8.92 -2.73
C SER A 39 -8.69 -8.57 -4.14
N GLY A 40 -7.81 -7.57 -4.22
CA GLY A 40 -7.12 -7.14 -5.44
C GLY A 40 -6.04 -8.10 -5.90
N ASN A 41 -6.07 -9.35 -5.42
CA ASN A 41 -5.25 -10.41 -5.97
C ASN A 41 -6.06 -11.10 -7.07
N PRO A 42 -5.64 -11.04 -8.34
CA PRO A 42 -5.92 -12.11 -9.28
C PRO A 42 -5.15 -13.37 -8.83
N GLU A 43 -5.47 -13.86 -7.65
CA GLU A 43 -5.04 -15.16 -7.16
C GLU A 43 -5.59 -16.19 -8.12
N SER A 44 -4.69 -16.82 -8.88
CA SER A 44 -4.98 -18.13 -9.45
C SER A 44 -4.75 -19.12 -8.31
N PRO A 45 -5.81 -19.68 -7.68
CA PRO A 45 -5.66 -20.51 -6.49
C PRO A 45 -4.82 -21.77 -6.76
N SER A 46 -4.61 -22.11 -8.04
CA SER A 46 -3.81 -23.25 -8.48
C SER A 46 -2.40 -22.88 -8.95
N SER A 47 -1.86 -21.70 -8.59
CA SER A 47 -0.49 -21.32 -8.94
C SER A 47 0.52 -21.99 -8.01
N GLU A 48 1.64 -22.49 -8.56
CA GLU A 48 2.76 -22.99 -7.76
C GLU A 48 3.32 -21.91 -6.80
N SER A 49 3.21 -20.63 -7.17
CA SER A 49 3.57 -19.51 -6.30
C SER A 49 2.71 -19.43 -5.04
N ASN A 50 1.39 -19.68 -5.16
CA ASN A 50 0.49 -19.65 -4.00
C ASN A 50 0.78 -20.82 -3.05
N SER A 51 1.08 -22.01 -3.58
CA SER A 51 1.53 -23.12 -2.74
C SER A 51 2.85 -22.81 -2.01
N GLY A 52 3.74 -22.01 -2.63
CA GLY A 52 4.94 -21.50 -1.95
C GLY A 52 4.61 -20.59 -0.77
N PHE A 53 3.68 -19.65 -0.96
CA PHE A 53 3.23 -18.75 0.12
C PHE A 53 2.50 -19.50 1.24
N GLU A 54 1.65 -20.50 0.92
CA GLU A 54 1.01 -21.36 1.92
C GLU A 54 2.03 -22.12 2.78
N VAL A 55 3.17 -22.53 2.20
CA VAL A 55 4.26 -23.18 2.98
C VAL A 55 4.93 -22.18 3.92
N LEU A 56 5.16 -20.94 3.47
CA LEU A 56 5.71 -19.88 4.32
C LEU A 56 4.74 -19.54 5.46
N GLU A 57 3.44 -19.46 5.19
CA GLU A 57 2.44 -19.23 6.21
C GLU A 57 2.36 -20.39 7.23
N GLN A 58 2.27 -21.63 6.74
CA GLN A 58 2.08 -22.81 7.58
C GLN A 58 3.31 -23.18 8.42
N TYR A 59 4.53 -23.00 7.90
CA TYR A 59 5.76 -23.48 8.56
C TYR A 59 6.67 -22.36 9.06
N PHE A 60 6.49 -21.14 8.57
CA PHE A 60 7.33 -19.99 8.92
C PHE A 60 6.52 -18.82 9.50
N GLY A 61 5.22 -19.02 9.78
CA GLY A 61 4.37 -18.01 10.42
C GLY A 61 4.15 -16.77 9.56
N GLY A 62 4.19 -16.91 8.23
CA GLY A 62 3.92 -15.82 7.29
C GLY A 62 5.15 -15.00 6.88
N VAL A 63 6.28 -15.15 7.57
CA VAL A 63 7.53 -14.43 7.25
C VAL A 63 7.95 -14.71 5.81
N GLY A 64 8.17 -13.64 5.04
CA GLY A 64 8.54 -13.69 3.62
C GLY A 64 7.40 -14.03 2.64
N SER A 65 6.16 -14.18 3.13
CA SER A 65 4.98 -14.38 2.26
C SER A 65 4.22 -13.10 1.93
N GLY A 66 4.43 -12.04 2.72
CA GLY A 66 3.87 -10.71 2.53
C GLY A 66 4.85 -9.69 1.96
N LEU A 67 4.49 -8.42 2.13
CA LEU A 67 5.35 -7.27 1.84
C LEU A 67 6.44 -7.14 2.92
N SER A 68 7.59 -6.55 2.58
CA SER A 68 8.65 -6.29 3.55
C SER A 68 9.36 -4.98 3.28
N GLY A 69 9.84 -4.38 4.36
CA GLY A 69 10.59 -3.13 4.34
C GLY A 69 11.88 -3.21 5.14
N THR A 70 12.62 -2.11 5.12
CA THR A 70 13.91 -1.99 5.79
C THR A 70 14.00 -0.66 6.51
N VAL A 71 14.46 -0.67 7.76
CA VAL A 71 14.84 0.55 8.48
C VAL A 71 16.35 0.58 8.60
N VAL A 72 16.98 1.66 8.12
CA VAL A 72 18.42 1.87 8.15
C VAL A 72 18.75 2.86 9.25
N PHE A 73 19.78 2.55 10.02
CA PHE A 73 20.27 3.36 11.14
C PHE A 73 21.71 3.76 10.85
N GLU A 74 22.00 5.05 10.92
CA GLU A 74 23.36 5.61 10.91
C GLU A 74 23.60 6.32 12.24
N ALA A 75 24.59 5.87 13.01
CA ALA A 75 24.92 6.46 14.31
C ALA A 75 26.37 6.95 14.32
N GLU A 76 26.58 8.24 14.53
CA GLU A 76 27.91 8.86 14.56
C GLU A 76 28.81 8.29 15.68
N GLN A 77 28.22 7.97 16.82
CA GLN A 77 28.89 7.31 17.96
C GLN A 77 29.02 5.78 17.81
N GLY A 78 28.40 5.21 16.76
CA GLY A 78 28.41 3.79 16.45
C GLY A 78 27.15 3.05 16.91
N VAL A 79 26.73 2.07 16.12
CA VAL A 79 25.49 1.32 16.36
C VAL A 79 25.59 0.33 17.54
N ALA A 80 26.80 0.03 18.00
CA ALA A 80 27.06 -0.82 19.16
C ALA A 80 27.27 -0.02 20.45
N ASP A 81 27.12 1.31 20.40
CA ASP A 81 27.08 2.13 21.60
C ASP A 81 25.84 1.79 22.43
N THR A 82 25.96 1.76 23.76
CA THR A 82 24.89 1.29 24.65
C THR A 82 23.65 2.18 24.60
N GLU A 83 23.80 3.49 24.39
CA GLU A 83 22.67 4.41 24.28
C GLU A 83 21.96 4.24 22.94
N VAL A 84 22.72 4.07 21.85
CA VAL A 84 22.19 3.81 20.51
C VAL A 84 21.49 2.46 20.43
N GLU A 85 22.11 1.41 20.97
CA GLU A 85 21.54 0.06 20.99
C GLU A 85 20.22 0.02 21.77
N ALA A 86 20.15 0.73 22.90
CA ALA A 86 18.90 0.86 23.66
C ALA A 86 17.83 1.62 22.86
N ALA A 87 18.17 2.77 22.26
CA ALA A 87 17.23 3.57 21.49
C ALA A 87 16.66 2.81 20.27
N ILE A 88 17.53 2.14 19.51
CA ILE A 88 17.12 1.31 18.36
C ILE A 88 16.34 0.08 18.84
N GLY A 89 16.75 -0.54 19.95
CA GLY A 89 16.08 -1.69 20.54
C GLY A 89 14.64 -1.38 20.97
N ASP A 90 14.44 -0.26 21.68
CA ASP A 90 13.13 0.20 22.12
C ASP A 90 12.24 0.57 20.92
N TYR A 91 12.78 1.30 19.94
CA TYR A 91 12.09 1.63 18.70
C TYR A 91 11.63 0.37 17.95
N LEU A 92 12.51 -0.60 17.73
CA LEU A 92 12.14 -1.84 17.03
C LEU A 92 11.16 -2.72 17.82
N ALA A 93 11.12 -2.59 19.15
CA ALA A 93 10.11 -3.26 19.97
C ALA A 93 8.74 -2.62 19.78
N GLU A 94 8.65 -1.30 19.70
CA GLU A 94 7.41 -0.57 19.36
C GLU A 94 6.93 -0.92 17.94
N VAL A 95 7.84 -0.97 16.96
CA VAL A 95 7.52 -1.37 15.58
C VAL A 95 6.94 -2.79 15.52
N ALA A 96 7.42 -3.71 16.35
CA ALA A 96 6.90 -5.08 16.41
C ALA A 96 5.49 -5.19 17.00
N GLU A 97 4.97 -4.13 17.64
CA GLU A 97 3.61 -4.08 18.18
C GLU A 97 2.60 -3.42 17.22
N ILE A 98 3.06 -2.86 16.10
CA ILE A 98 2.21 -2.25 15.08
C ILE A 98 1.34 -3.32 14.40
N ASP A 99 0.04 -3.04 14.26
CA ASP A 99 -0.91 -3.94 13.60
C ASP A 99 -0.53 -4.13 12.12
N GLY A 100 -0.42 -5.39 11.68
CA GLY A 100 0.07 -5.74 10.34
C GLY A 100 1.58 -5.96 10.25
N VAL A 101 2.35 -5.84 11.33
CA VAL A 101 3.76 -6.27 11.37
C VAL A 101 3.85 -7.71 11.86
N ALA A 102 4.27 -8.61 10.98
CA ALA A 102 4.42 -10.04 11.28
C ALA A 102 5.71 -10.33 12.07
N ALA A 103 6.82 -9.69 11.67
CA ALA A 103 8.12 -9.89 12.30
C ALA A 103 9.07 -8.71 12.09
N VAL A 104 9.97 -8.51 13.06
CA VAL A 104 11.07 -7.54 12.95
C VAL A 104 12.39 -8.26 13.19
N VAL A 105 13.30 -8.17 12.22
CA VAL A 105 14.66 -8.72 12.33
C VAL A 105 15.62 -7.60 12.70
N SER A 106 15.86 -7.44 14.00
CA SER A 106 16.80 -6.45 14.54
C SER A 106 18.26 -6.78 14.24
N PRO A 107 19.13 -5.78 13.97
CA PRO A 107 20.59 -5.97 13.80
C PRO A 107 21.28 -6.57 15.02
N TYR A 108 20.67 -6.46 16.21
CA TYR A 108 21.20 -7.00 17.46
C TYR A 108 20.73 -8.44 17.73
N SER A 109 19.77 -8.94 16.96
CA SER A 109 19.33 -10.33 17.05
C SER A 109 20.36 -11.28 16.42
N SER A 110 20.33 -12.55 16.82
CA SER A 110 21.18 -13.58 16.22
C SER A 110 20.97 -13.74 14.71
N GLN A 111 19.74 -13.50 14.24
CA GLN A 111 19.36 -13.56 12.82
C GLN A 111 19.87 -12.32 12.07
N GLY A 112 19.91 -11.17 12.73
CA GLY A 112 20.31 -9.90 12.17
C GLY A 112 21.78 -9.52 12.35
N ALA A 113 22.62 -10.40 12.90
CA ALA A 113 24.03 -10.11 13.17
C ALA A 113 24.85 -9.67 11.93
N ALA A 114 24.40 -10.04 10.73
CA ALA A 114 25.00 -9.63 9.46
C ALA A 114 24.52 -8.24 8.97
N GLN A 115 23.57 -7.61 9.66
CA GLN A 115 22.95 -6.35 9.27
C GLN A 115 23.70 -5.12 9.80
N VAL A 116 24.80 -5.31 10.53
CA VAL A 116 25.74 -4.24 10.90
C VAL A 116 26.87 -4.18 9.88
N ALA A 117 27.16 -2.98 9.37
CA ALA A 117 28.25 -2.78 8.42
C ALA A 117 29.60 -3.15 9.04
N GLN A 118 30.30 -4.10 8.42
CA GLN A 118 31.61 -4.57 8.91
C GLN A 118 32.81 -3.98 8.16
N GLN A 119 32.56 -3.31 7.03
CA GLN A 119 33.60 -2.85 6.12
C GLN A 119 33.27 -1.47 5.53
N GLY A 120 34.30 -0.75 5.12
CA GLY A 120 34.18 0.57 4.51
C GLY A 120 34.14 1.73 5.52
N PRO A 121 33.89 2.96 5.04
CA PRO A 121 33.92 4.17 5.86
C PRO A 121 32.87 4.20 6.99
N LEU A 122 31.78 3.45 6.85
CA LEU A 122 30.65 3.39 7.79
C LEU A 122 30.64 2.10 8.63
N ALA A 123 31.75 1.36 8.67
CA ALA A 123 31.86 0.14 9.46
C ALA A 123 31.61 0.43 10.94
N GLY A 124 30.64 -0.26 11.54
CA GLY A 124 30.19 -0.03 12.93
C GLY A 124 29.35 1.23 13.14
N LEU A 125 29.14 2.05 12.10
CA LEU A 125 28.30 3.25 12.14
C LEU A 125 26.94 3.02 11.47
N LEU A 126 26.83 2.03 10.58
CA LEU A 126 25.61 1.72 9.84
C LEU A 126 25.04 0.35 10.22
N ALA A 127 23.73 0.27 10.44
CA ALA A 127 22.99 -0.97 10.60
C ALA A 127 21.64 -0.90 9.88
N TYR A 128 21.00 -2.04 9.65
CA TYR A 128 19.60 -2.07 9.21
C TYR A 128 18.80 -3.16 9.92
N ALA A 129 17.49 -2.97 9.98
CA ALA A 129 16.51 -3.96 10.42
C ALA A 129 15.55 -4.27 9.27
N THR A 130 15.09 -5.52 9.19
CA THR A 130 14.02 -5.93 8.27
C THR A 130 12.70 -5.94 9.00
N VAL A 131 11.64 -5.42 8.37
CA VAL A 131 10.26 -5.45 8.88
C VAL A 131 9.44 -6.25 7.88
N ASP A 132 8.97 -7.43 8.28
CA ASP A 132 8.07 -8.27 7.50
C ASP A 132 6.63 -7.97 7.91
N LEU A 133 5.77 -7.69 6.93
CA LEU A 133 4.36 -7.40 7.15
C LEU A 133 3.51 -8.67 7.00
N ASP A 134 2.34 -8.67 7.63
CA ASP A 134 1.39 -9.78 7.52
C ASP A 134 0.94 -9.98 6.06
N PRO A 135 0.58 -11.21 5.66
CA PRO A 135 0.26 -11.54 4.26
C PRO A 135 -0.99 -10.83 3.72
N ASP A 136 -1.88 -10.39 4.60
CA ASP A 136 -3.11 -9.67 4.30
C ASP A 136 -2.90 -8.15 4.16
N VAL A 137 -1.76 -7.63 4.61
CA VAL A 137 -1.40 -6.21 4.48
C VAL A 137 -1.23 -5.84 3.02
N ARG A 138 -1.97 -4.80 2.61
CA ARG A 138 -1.95 -4.27 1.24
C ARG A 138 -1.02 -3.06 1.13
N GLU A 139 -0.61 -2.70 -0.08
CA GLU A 139 0.29 -1.56 -0.35
C GLU A 139 -0.15 -0.24 0.33
N ASN A 140 -1.46 0.07 0.35
CA ASN A 140 -1.94 1.27 1.02
C ASN A 140 -1.79 1.21 2.55
N GLN A 141 -2.00 0.05 3.15
CA GLN A 141 -1.79 -0.16 4.59
C GLN A 141 -0.30 -0.21 4.92
N ALA A 142 0.52 -0.82 4.06
CA ALA A 142 1.97 -0.82 4.21
C ALA A 142 2.56 0.58 4.17
N SER A 143 2.02 1.47 3.31
CA SER A 143 2.37 2.90 3.31
C SER A 143 1.94 3.63 4.59
N GLU A 144 0.80 3.27 5.18
CA GLU A 144 0.35 3.83 6.47
C GLU A 144 1.28 3.38 7.62
N ILE A 145 1.65 2.09 7.64
CA ILE A 145 2.65 1.53 8.57
C ILE A 145 3.99 2.27 8.39
N GLY A 146 4.44 2.48 7.16
CA GLY A 146 5.66 3.23 6.86
C GLY A 146 5.65 4.66 7.42
N ALA A 147 4.50 5.33 7.38
CA ALA A 147 4.33 6.65 7.98
C ALA A 147 4.36 6.59 9.52
N GLU A 148 3.74 5.58 10.13
CA GLU A 148 3.78 5.36 11.59
C GLU A 148 5.20 5.06 12.09
N LEU A 149 5.99 4.30 11.33
CA LEU A 149 7.42 4.10 11.60
C LEU A 149 8.18 5.44 11.59
N ALA A 150 7.86 6.33 10.64
CA ALA A 150 8.54 7.62 10.52
C ALA A 150 8.21 8.56 11.68
N GLU A 151 7.00 8.48 12.24
CA GLU A 151 6.59 9.25 13.41
C GLU A 151 7.19 8.74 14.72
N SER A 152 7.55 7.46 14.80
CA SER A 152 8.11 6.82 16.01
C SER A 152 9.64 6.81 16.07
N VAL A 153 10.32 7.42 15.09
CA VAL A 153 11.79 7.48 15.05
C VAL A 153 12.36 8.08 16.34
N PRO A 154 13.36 7.44 16.99
CA PRO A 154 13.95 7.95 18.22
C PRO A 154 14.72 9.26 17.99
N GLU A 155 14.43 10.26 18.81
CA GLU A 155 15.21 11.50 18.87
C GLU A 155 16.49 11.28 19.69
N LEU A 156 17.59 10.92 19.00
CA LEU A 156 18.92 10.81 19.59
C LEU A 156 19.94 11.59 18.76
N ASP A 157 20.72 12.46 19.41
CA ASP A 157 21.74 13.26 18.73
C ASP A 157 22.75 12.35 18.01
N GLY A 158 22.95 12.58 16.71
CA GLY A 158 23.88 11.79 15.90
C GLY A 158 23.35 10.43 15.45
N LEU A 159 22.07 10.11 15.72
CA LEU A 159 21.35 8.98 15.13
C LEU A 159 20.46 9.47 13.98
N ASN A 160 20.74 9.00 12.76
CA ASN A 160 19.86 9.16 11.60
C ASN A 160 19.14 7.84 11.32
N VAL A 161 17.83 7.92 11.06
CA VAL A 161 16.99 6.75 10.76
C VAL A 161 16.28 7.00 9.44
N GLU A 162 16.43 6.06 8.52
CA GLU A 162 15.83 6.13 7.19
C GLU A 162 14.96 4.89 6.98
N ILE A 163 13.71 5.10 6.57
CA ILE A 163 12.78 4.01 6.29
C ILE A 163 12.74 3.78 4.78
N GLY A 164 12.87 2.52 4.38
CA GLY A 164 12.95 2.11 3.00
C GLY A 164 12.27 0.78 2.72
N GLY A 165 12.33 0.37 1.46
CA GLY A 165 11.54 -0.74 0.93
C GLY A 165 10.35 -0.21 0.12
N ALA A 166 10.07 -0.86 -1.02
CA ALA A 166 9.07 -0.38 -1.96
C ALA A 166 7.65 -0.32 -1.36
N SER A 167 7.37 -1.13 -0.33
CA SER A 167 6.07 -1.23 0.34
C SER A 167 5.88 -0.26 1.50
N LEU A 168 6.96 0.20 2.16
CA LEU A 168 6.88 1.18 3.26
C LEU A 168 7.03 2.63 2.77
N ALA A 169 7.42 2.81 1.51
CA ALA A 169 7.49 4.13 0.90
C ALA A 169 6.08 4.72 0.73
N GLU A 170 5.99 6.05 0.84
CA GLU A 170 4.73 6.75 0.62
C GLU A 170 4.18 6.42 -0.78
N PHE A 171 2.96 5.87 -0.81
CA PHE A 171 2.28 5.61 -2.07
C PHE A 171 1.86 6.94 -2.70
N GLU A 172 2.70 7.47 -3.58
CA GLU A 172 2.34 8.61 -4.41
C GLU A 172 1.61 8.09 -5.67
N PRO A 173 0.28 8.31 -5.80
CA PRO A 173 -0.44 7.89 -6.99
C PRO A 173 0.22 8.52 -8.22
N PRO A 174 0.56 7.74 -9.25
CA PRO A 174 1.39 8.23 -10.33
C PRO A 174 0.69 9.41 -11.01
N GLU A 175 1.40 10.53 -11.21
CA GLU A 175 0.89 11.70 -11.95
C GLU A 175 0.35 11.32 -13.36
N SER A 176 0.75 10.14 -13.83
CA SER A 176 0.26 9.49 -15.05
C SER A 176 -1.26 9.29 -15.08
N GLU A 177 -1.96 9.18 -13.94
CA GLU A 177 -3.43 9.11 -13.93
C GLU A 177 -4.06 10.41 -14.44
N LEU A 178 -3.54 11.56 -13.99
CA LEU A 178 -4.04 12.87 -14.42
C LEU A 178 -3.73 13.10 -15.89
N ILE A 179 -2.54 12.71 -16.35
CA ILE A 179 -2.14 12.80 -17.75
C ILE A 179 -3.00 11.89 -18.61
N GLY A 180 -3.26 10.66 -18.17
CA GLY A 180 -4.14 9.71 -18.85
C GLY A 180 -5.57 10.21 -18.95
N LEU A 181 -6.11 10.77 -17.87
CA LEU A 181 -7.44 11.39 -17.84
C LEU A 181 -7.51 12.59 -18.79
N ALA A 182 -6.52 13.48 -18.75
CA ALA A 182 -6.43 14.63 -19.64
C ALA A 182 -6.34 14.20 -21.12
N PHE A 183 -5.61 13.13 -21.40
CA PHE A 183 -5.53 12.57 -22.75
C PHE A 183 -6.86 11.96 -23.20
N ALA A 184 -7.53 11.18 -22.34
CA ALA A 184 -8.85 10.62 -22.61
C ALA A 184 -9.88 11.73 -22.88
N VAL A 185 -9.83 12.81 -22.10
CA VAL A 185 -10.64 14.03 -22.29
C VAL A 185 -10.48 14.59 -23.71
N VAL A 186 -9.23 14.77 -24.17
CA VAL A 186 -8.94 15.29 -25.51
C VAL A 186 -9.43 14.33 -26.60
N VAL A 187 -9.12 13.03 -26.48
CA VAL A 187 -9.54 12.02 -27.47
C VAL A 187 -11.06 11.96 -27.58
N LEU A 188 -11.79 11.97 -26.45
CA LEU A 188 -13.25 11.91 -26.44
C LEU A 188 -13.89 13.20 -26.99
N ILE A 189 -13.31 14.37 -26.73
CA ILE A 189 -13.75 15.62 -27.36
C ILE A 189 -13.54 15.57 -28.87
N LEU A 190 -12.40 15.06 -29.35
CA LEU A 190 -12.13 14.91 -30.78
C LEU A 190 -13.04 13.87 -31.44
N ALA A 191 -13.31 12.75 -30.77
CA ALA A 191 -14.16 11.68 -31.27
C ALA A 191 -15.64 12.08 -31.34
N PHE A 192 -16.15 12.77 -30.32
CA PHE A 192 -17.57 13.14 -30.23
C PHE A 192 -17.88 14.57 -30.68
N GLY A 193 -16.87 15.42 -30.84
CA GLY A 193 -17.00 16.83 -31.23
C GLY A 193 -17.74 17.69 -30.20
N SER A 194 -17.94 17.21 -28.97
CA SER A 194 -18.73 17.89 -27.95
C SER A 194 -18.26 17.55 -26.53
N VAL A 195 -18.04 18.60 -25.72
CA VAL A 195 -17.69 18.47 -24.29
C VAL A 195 -18.79 17.74 -23.52
N LEU A 196 -20.07 17.99 -23.86
CA LEU A 196 -21.22 17.36 -23.21
C LEU A 196 -21.31 15.85 -23.51
N ALA A 197 -20.90 15.43 -24.70
CA ALA A 197 -20.91 14.03 -25.11
C ALA A 197 -19.76 13.23 -24.50
N MET A 198 -18.61 13.87 -24.32
CA MET A 198 -17.46 13.30 -23.61
C MET A 198 -17.70 13.21 -22.09
N GLY A 199 -18.43 14.17 -21.51
CA GLY A 199 -18.66 14.20 -20.05
C GLY A 199 -19.42 12.98 -19.52
N LEU A 200 -20.23 12.33 -20.36
CA LEU A 200 -20.96 11.13 -19.97
C LEU A 200 -20.02 9.93 -19.68
N PRO A 201 -19.15 9.48 -20.62
CA PRO A 201 -18.19 8.41 -20.36
C PRO A 201 -17.17 8.71 -19.26
N ILE A 202 -16.70 9.96 -19.13
CA ILE A 202 -15.81 10.35 -18.02
C ILE A 202 -16.56 10.29 -16.68
N GLY A 203 -17.78 10.83 -16.64
CA GLY A 203 -18.61 10.78 -15.44
C GLY A 203 -18.94 9.37 -14.99
N THR A 204 -19.17 8.44 -15.94
CA THR A 204 -19.35 7.02 -15.60
C THR A 204 -18.06 6.38 -15.09
N ALA A 205 -16.91 6.68 -15.70
CA ALA A 205 -15.63 6.11 -15.27
C ALA A 205 -15.23 6.55 -13.86
N ILE A 206 -15.52 7.80 -13.48
CA ILE A 206 -15.25 8.32 -12.13
C ILE A 206 -16.24 7.74 -11.11
N ALA A 207 -17.50 7.51 -11.50
CA ALA A 207 -18.52 6.97 -10.61
C ALA A 207 -18.39 5.45 -10.35
N GLY A 208 -17.64 4.74 -11.21
CA GLY A 208 -17.49 3.28 -11.19
C GLY A 208 -18.30 2.60 -12.28
#